data_AF-A0A6L4Z2R0-F1
#
_entry.id   AF-A0A6L4Z2R0-F1
#
_cell.length_a   1.000
_cell.length_b   1.000
_cell.length_c   1.000
_cell.angle_alpha   90.00
_cell.angle_beta   90.00
_cell.angle_gamma   90.00
#
_symmetry.space_group_name_H-M   'P 1'
#
loop_
_entity.id
_entity.type
_entity.pdbx_description
1 polymer ?
#
loop_
_entity_poly.entity_id
_entity_poly.type
_entity_poly.pdbx_seq_one_letter_code
_entity_poly.pdbx_strand_id
1 'polypeptide(L)'
;MLNNETLDLNKNLNLDKKTNETNVVLQILAFFIASTFISILIFVCIPYFDTNKENSSTLAWLANRFLSSSVSLVATITASILCIKRFTKRSPYSLGYLPHKGFFKDFFFGCFISFLMISIIALFQWLLGGTQFFWALADKNISYIGLIAMLGVLFIAAFEEEIIFRGYPLQTLAVNLSPTLATIITSGLFGLVHINNPNATF
;
A
#
# COMPACT_ATOMS: atom_id res chain seq x y z
N MET A 1 33.38 9.32 -7.00
CA MET A 1 31.98 9.00 -6.66
C MET A 1 30.99 9.55 -7.68
N LEU A 2 31.11 10.82 -8.10
CA LEU A 2 30.25 11.44 -9.13
C LEU A 2 30.18 10.72 -10.50
N ASN A 3 31.23 10.01 -10.93
CA ASN A 3 31.25 9.36 -12.25
C ASN A 3 30.37 8.10 -12.34
N ASN A 4 30.17 7.38 -11.24
CA ASN A 4 29.36 6.16 -11.24
C ASN A 4 27.86 6.50 -11.22
N GLU A 5 27.46 7.55 -10.49
CA GLU A 5 26.07 8.00 -10.45
C GLU A 5 25.60 8.53 -11.82
N THR A 6 26.44 9.27 -12.55
CA THR A 6 26.10 9.76 -13.89
C THR A 6 26.05 8.64 -14.93
N LEU A 7 26.90 7.62 -14.80
CA LEU A 7 26.85 6.41 -15.62
C LEU A 7 25.57 5.59 -15.34
N ASP A 8 25.18 5.44 -14.07
CA ASP A 8 23.95 4.77 -13.69
C ASP A 8 22.70 5.53 -14.15
N LEU A 9 22.68 6.86 -14.03
CA LEU A 9 21.63 7.73 -14.55
C LEU A 9 21.46 7.57 -16.07
N ASN A 10 22.56 7.66 -16.84
CA ASN A 10 22.50 7.53 -18.30
C ASN A 10 22.11 6.11 -18.75
N LYS A 11 22.52 5.08 -18.01
CA LYS A 11 22.11 3.70 -18.27
C LYS A 11 20.61 3.52 -17.98
N ASN A 12 20.10 4.09 -16.90
CA ASN A 12 18.68 4.05 -16.55
C ASN A 12 17.83 4.79 -17.59
N LEU A 13 18.25 5.97 -18.06
CA LEU A 13 17.57 6.72 -19.12
C LEU A 13 17.47 5.96 -20.45
N ASN A 14 18.50 5.19 -20.81
CA ASN A 14 18.48 4.37 -22.03
C ASN A 14 17.64 3.08 -21.88
N LEU A 15 17.59 2.50 -20.68
CA LEU A 15 16.67 1.40 -20.38
C LEU A 15 15.22 1.87 -20.45
N ASP A 16 14.94 3.07 -19.96
CA ASP A 16 13.60 3.69 -20.00
C ASP A 16 13.07 3.90 -21.42
N LYS A 17 13.97 4.28 -22.35
CA LYS A 17 13.64 4.37 -23.77
C LYS A 17 13.31 3.00 -24.37
N LYS A 18 13.99 1.93 -23.96
CA LYS A 18 13.74 0.56 -24.47
C LYS A 18 12.50 -0.09 -23.85
N THR A 19 12.17 0.26 -22.61
CA THR A 19 10.92 -0.17 -21.96
C THR A 19 9.69 0.47 -22.56
N ASN A 20 9.86 1.62 -23.21
CA ASN A 20 8.81 2.34 -23.92
C ASN A 20 8.18 1.52 -25.07
N GLU A 21 8.86 0.46 -25.55
CA GLU A 21 8.30 -0.46 -26.56
C GLU A 21 7.30 -1.48 -25.97
N THR A 22 7.31 -1.72 -24.65
CA THR A 22 6.37 -2.66 -24.01
C THR A 22 5.15 -1.91 -23.50
N ASN A 23 3.95 -2.30 -23.94
CA ASN A 23 2.69 -1.65 -23.57
C ASN A 23 2.54 -1.51 -22.04
N VAL A 24 2.42 -0.28 -21.54
CA VAL A 24 2.27 0.03 -20.09
C VAL A 24 1.09 -0.71 -19.47
N VAL A 25 -0.02 -0.86 -20.21
CA VAL A 25 -1.19 -1.61 -19.76
C VAL A 25 -0.83 -3.07 -19.52
N LEU A 26 -0.05 -3.68 -20.43
CA LEU A 26 0.41 -5.06 -20.28
C LEU A 26 1.29 -5.24 -19.03
N GLN A 27 2.17 -4.28 -18.75
CA GLN A 27 3.04 -4.32 -17.56
C GLN A 27 2.23 -4.26 -16.26
N ILE A 28 1.24 -3.38 -16.19
CA ILE A 28 0.37 -3.23 -15.02
C ILE A 28 -0.51 -4.47 -14.85
N LEU A 29 -1.10 -4.99 -15.94
CA LEU A 29 -1.88 -6.23 -15.89
C LEU A 29 -1.02 -7.42 -15.46
N ALA A 30 0.19 -7.56 -15.99
CA ALA A 30 1.12 -8.61 -15.60
C ALA A 30 1.47 -8.53 -14.10
N PHE A 31 1.62 -7.32 -13.57
CA PHE A 31 1.84 -7.11 -12.14
C PHE A 31 0.67 -7.64 -11.29
N PHE A 32 -0.56 -7.24 -11.60
CA PHE A 32 -1.74 -7.70 -10.85
C PHE A 32 -1.98 -9.20 -10.99
N ILE A 33 -1.81 -9.75 -12.19
CA ILE A 33 -1.93 -11.21 -12.41
C ILE A 33 -0.88 -11.96 -11.60
N ALA A 34 0.38 -11.50 -11.62
CA ALA A 34 1.45 -12.12 -10.87
C ALA A 34 1.23 -12.02 -9.36
N SER A 35 0.81 -10.87 -8.82
CA SER A 35 0.55 -10.71 -7.39
C SER A 35 -0.59 -11.62 -6.94
N THR A 36 -1.70 -11.69 -7.67
CA THR A 36 -2.81 -12.60 -7.36
C THR A 36 -2.39 -14.06 -7.45
N PHE A 37 -1.67 -14.46 -8.51
CA PHE A 37 -1.22 -15.84 -8.67
C PHE A 37 -0.26 -16.28 -7.54
N ILE A 38 0.71 -15.44 -7.20
CA ILE A 38 1.65 -15.71 -6.10
C ILE A 38 0.91 -15.77 -4.76
N SER A 39 -0.05 -14.86 -4.52
CA SER A 39 -0.84 -14.87 -3.29
C SER A 39 -1.64 -16.17 -3.15
N ILE A 40 -2.28 -16.65 -4.22
CA ILE A 40 -3.01 -17.93 -4.22
C ILE A 40 -2.06 -19.09 -3.94
N LEU A 41 -0.89 -19.12 -4.60
CA LEU A 41 0.10 -20.16 -4.41
C LEU A 41 0.56 -20.23 -2.95
N ILE A 42 0.90 -19.09 -2.35
CA ILE A 42 1.30 -19.01 -0.93
C ILE A 42 0.14 -19.47 -0.03
N PHE A 43 -1.08 -18.99 -0.30
CA PHE A 43 -2.24 -19.30 0.53
C PHE A 43 -2.59 -20.79 0.52
N VAL A 44 -2.48 -21.46 -0.62
CA VAL A 44 -2.68 -22.93 -0.75
C VAL A 44 -1.62 -23.72 0.02
N CYS A 45 -0.41 -23.18 0.16
CA CYS A 45 0.67 -23.83 0.91
C CYS A 45 0.56 -23.63 2.43
N ILE A 46 -0.30 -22.72 2.91
CA ILE A 46 -0.53 -22.54 4.34
C ILE A 46 -1.56 -23.58 4.79
N PRO A 47 -1.24 -24.44 5.79
CA PRO A 47 -2.23 -25.33 6.35
C PRO A 47 -3.40 -24.49 6.87
N TYR A 48 -4.60 -24.74 6.33
CA TYR A 48 -5.80 -24.00 6.72
C TYR A 48 -6.00 -24.18 8.22
N PHE A 49 -5.84 -23.10 8.99
CA PHE A 49 -6.37 -23.09 10.35
C PHE A 49 -7.88 -23.15 10.22
N ASP A 50 -8.50 -24.24 10.67
CA ASP A 50 -9.94 -24.44 10.58
C ASP A 50 -10.69 -23.30 11.29
N THR A 51 -11.12 -22.31 10.52
CA THR A 51 -11.90 -21.17 10.97
C THR A 51 -13.37 -21.49 11.12
N ASN A 52 -13.82 -22.72 10.79
CA ASN A 52 -15.22 -23.13 10.91
C ASN A 52 -15.67 -23.42 12.34
N LYS A 53 -14.83 -23.12 13.34
CA LYS A 53 -15.38 -22.94 14.69
C LYS A 53 -16.27 -21.70 14.67
N GLU A 54 -17.58 -21.94 14.67
CA GLU A 54 -18.68 -20.99 14.87
C GLU A 54 -18.44 -19.97 16.01
N ASN A 55 -17.48 -20.24 16.91
CA ASN A 55 -17.03 -19.39 18.01
C ASN A 55 -15.56 -18.91 17.88
N SER A 56 -15.08 -18.55 16.69
CA SER A 56 -13.74 -17.94 16.58
C SER A 56 -13.72 -16.58 17.28
N SER A 57 -12.85 -16.42 18.28
CA SER A 57 -12.73 -15.16 19.04
C SER A 57 -12.29 -14.03 18.11
N THR A 58 -12.58 -12.77 18.48
CA THR A 58 -12.11 -11.57 17.73
C THR A 58 -10.61 -11.62 17.43
N LEU A 59 -9.83 -12.20 18.36
CA LEU A 59 -8.38 -12.38 18.19
C LEU A 59 -8.04 -13.39 17.07
N ALA A 60 -8.80 -14.47 16.92
CA ALA A 60 -8.61 -15.42 15.83
C ALA A 60 -8.95 -14.79 14.47
N TRP A 61 -10.01 -13.98 14.39
CA TRP A 61 -10.32 -13.22 13.18
C TRP A 61 -9.18 -12.23 12.83
N LEU A 62 -8.67 -11.48 13.82
CA LEU A 62 -7.55 -10.55 13.63
C LEU A 62 -6.29 -11.28 13.17
N ALA A 63 -5.98 -12.44 13.74
CA ALA A 63 -4.83 -13.26 13.34
C ALA A 63 -4.94 -13.74 11.89
N ASN A 64 -6.12 -14.22 11.47
CA ASN A 64 -6.36 -14.61 10.08
C ASN A 64 -6.28 -13.42 9.12
N ARG A 65 -6.80 -12.25 9.54
CA ARG A 65 -6.69 -11.03 8.75
C ARG A 65 -5.24 -10.57 8.60
N PHE A 66 -4.47 -10.62 9.69
CA PHE A 66 -3.04 -10.30 9.67
C PHE A 66 -2.27 -11.24 8.74
N LEU A 67 -2.54 -12.54 8.81
CA LEU A 67 -1.91 -13.55 7.96
C LEU A 67 -2.24 -13.33 6.48
N SER A 68 -3.52 -13.16 6.14
CA SER A 68 -3.94 -12.90 4.76
C SER A 68 -3.35 -11.61 4.19
N SER A 69 -3.35 -10.51 4.95
CA SER A 69 -2.69 -9.26 4.55
C SER A 69 -1.18 -9.42 4.39
N SER A 70 -0.51 -10.21 5.24
CA SER A 70 0.92 -10.48 5.12
C SER A 70 1.25 -11.28 3.86
N VAL A 71 0.44 -12.28 3.52
CA VAL A 71 0.58 -13.07 2.28
C VAL A 71 0.43 -12.17 1.06
N SER A 72 -0.60 -11.33 1.05
CA SER A 72 -0.86 -10.41 -0.06
C SER A 72 0.25 -9.38 -0.23
N LEU A 73 0.77 -8.82 0.87
CA LEU A 73 1.92 -7.94 0.88
C LEU A 73 3.17 -8.61 0.27
N VAL A 74 3.52 -9.82 0.72
CA VAL A 74 4.66 -10.58 0.21
C VAL A 74 4.50 -10.89 -1.28
N ALA A 75 3.30 -11.28 -1.71
CA ALA A 75 2.99 -11.54 -3.11
C ALA A 75 3.17 -10.28 -3.97
N THR A 76 2.69 -9.13 -3.48
CA THR A 76 2.77 -7.84 -4.18
C THR A 76 4.20 -7.31 -4.27
N ILE A 77 4.99 -7.44 -3.20
CA ILE A 77 6.44 -7.13 -3.23
C ILE A 77 7.14 -8.02 -4.26
N THR A 78 6.87 -9.32 -4.23
CA THR A 78 7.50 -10.29 -5.12
C THR A 78 7.14 -10.00 -6.57
N ALA A 79 5.86 -9.77 -6.87
CA ALA A 79 5.37 -9.39 -8.19
C ALA A 79 6.01 -8.09 -8.68
N SER A 80 6.14 -7.07 -7.81
CA SER A 80 6.83 -5.82 -8.15
C SER A 80 8.29 -6.07 -8.57
N ILE A 81 9.01 -6.89 -7.80
CA ILE A 81 10.42 -7.22 -8.06
C ILE A 81 10.56 -8.03 -9.37
N LEU A 82 9.65 -8.96 -9.63
CA LEU A 82 9.66 -9.74 -10.87
C LEU A 82 9.36 -8.85 -12.09
N CYS A 83 8.35 -7.99 -12.00
CA CYS A 83 7.96 -7.11 -13.09
C CYS A 83 9.04 -6.07 -13.40
N ILE A 84 9.64 -5.44 -12.38
CA ILE A 84 10.72 -4.48 -12.61
C ILE A 84 11.96 -5.14 -13.23
N LYS A 85 12.30 -6.37 -12.83
CA LYS A 85 13.40 -7.13 -13.44
C LYS A 85 13.07 -7.55 -14.88
N ARG A 86 11.84 -7.99 -15.12
CA ARG A 86 11.42 -8.57 -16.41
C ARG A 86 11.16 -7.52 -17.49
N PHE A 87 10.45 -6.45 -17.13
CA PHE A 87 10.02 -5.42 -18.07
C PHE A 87 11.00 -4.25 -18.03
N THR A 88 11.23 -3.67 -16.85
CA THR A 88 11.99 -2.42 -16.74
C THR A 88 13.51 -2.62 -16.75
N LYS A 89 13.99 -3.81 -16.36
CA LYS A 89 15.41 -4.16 -16.16
C LYS A 89 16.17 -3.19 -15.24
N ARG A 90 15.43 -2.46 -14.40
CA ARG A 90 15.98 -1.58 -13.37
C ARG A 90 16.27 -2.37 -12.10
N SER A 91 17.10 -1.79 -11.25
CA SER A 91 17.38 -2.36 -9.93
C SER A 91 16.10 -2.36 -9.06
N PRO A 92 15.81 -3.45 -8.30
CA PRO A 92 14.69 -3.48 -7.37
C PRO A 92 14.72 -2.35 -6.33
N TYR A 93 15.89 -1.80 -6.02
CA TYR A 93 16.03 -0.65 -5.12
C TYR A 93 15.35 0.63 -5.64
N SER A 94 15.14 0.74 -6.96
CA SER A 94 14.40 1.86 -7.55
C SER A 94 12.90 1.85 -7.23
N LEU A 95 12.36 0.74 -6.71
CA LEU A 95 10.98 0.67 -6.23
C LEU A 95 10.75 1.56 -4.99
N GLY A 96 11.82 1.98 -4.29
CA GLY A 96 11.70 2.89 -3.15
C GLY A 96 11.17 2.23 -1.87
N TYR A 97 11.13 0.90 -1.80
CA TYR A 97 10.63 0.18 -0.61
C TYR A 97 11.61 0.19 0.57
N LEU A 98 12.85 0.65 0.37
CA LEU A 98 13.85 0.73 1.42
C LEU A 98 13.86 2.10 2.10
N PRO A 99 14.06 2.17 3.42
CA PRO A 99 14.25 3.43 4.11
C PRO A 99 15.42 4.22 3.54
N HIS A 100 15.20 5.50 3.29
CA HIS A 100 16.23 6.45 2.87
C HIS A 100 16.70 7.33 4.03
N LYS A 101 17.77 8.09 3.79
CA LYS A 101 18.23 9.10 4.73
C LYS A 101 17.14 10.16 4.91
N GLY A 102 16.61 10.28 6.12
CA GLY A 102 15.49 11.18 6.41
C GLY A 102 14.13 10.49 6.50
N PHE A 103 14.05 9.17 6.32
CA PHE A 103 12.81 8.39 6.42
C PHE A 103 11.93 8.77 7.62
N PHE A 104 12.50 8.83 8.83
CA PHE A 104 11.72 9.19 10.03
C PHE A 104 11.19 10.62 9.99
N LYS A 105 11.95 11.57 9.42
CA LYS A 105 11.50 12.94 9.27
C LYS A 105 10.29 12.99 8.35
N ASP A 106 10.36 12.33 7.20
CA ASP A 106 9.28 12.30 6.22
C ASP A 106 8.06 11.55 6.76
N PHE A 107 8.27 10.45 7.48
CA PHE A 107 7.23 9.69 8.17
C PHE A 107 6.48 10.55 9.19
N PHE A 108 7.18 11.17 10.14
CA PHE A 108 6.53 12.01 11.16
C PHE A 108 5.92 13.28 10.57
N PHE A 109 6.53 13.84 9.51
CA PHE A 109 5.92 14.94 8.77
C PHE A 109 4.60 14.51 8.12
N GLY A 110 4.55 13.34 7.48
CA GLY A 110 3.32 12.75 6.95
C GLY A 110 2.26 12.53 8.03
N CYS A 111 2.64 11.92 9.17
CA CYS A 111 1.74 11.74 10.31
C CYS A 111 1.19 13.08 10.82
N PHE A 112 2.04 14.11 10.89
CA PHE A 112 1.64 15.44 11.33
C PHE A 112 0.64 16.09 10.36
N ILE A 113 0.89 16.01 9.05
CA ILE A 113 -0.06 16.51 8.04
C ILE A 113 -1.40 15.76 8.13
N SER A 114 -1.39 14.43 8.21
CA SER A 114 -2.61 13.62 8.36
C SER A 114 -3.38 13.96 9.65
N PHE A 115 -2.67 14.15 10.76
CA PHE A 115 -3.26 14.60 12.02
C PHE A 115 -3.94 15.97 11.88
N LEU A 116 -3.28 16.94 11.23
CA LEU A 116 -3.88 18.26 10.98
C LEU A 116 -5.13 18.15 10.10
N MET A 117 -5.07 17.36 9.02
CA MET A 117 -6.21 17.17 8.12
C MET A 117 -7.44 16.63 8.86
N ILE A 118 -7.27 15.54 9.62
CA ILE A 118 -8.37 14.92 10.39
C ILE A 118 -8.86 15.89 11.47
N SER A 119 -7.95 16.60 12.16
CA SER A 119 -8.31 17.56 13.20
C SER A 119 -9.14 18.72 12.65
N ILE A 120 -8.80 19.24 11.47
CA ILE A 120 -9.55 20.31 10.81
C ILE A 120 -10.96 19.83 10.46
N ILE A 121 -11.10 18.63 9.87
CA ILE A 121 -12.41 18.07 9.53
C ILE A 121 -13.26 17.87 10.79
N ALA A 122 -12.69 17.26 11.83
CA ALA A 122 -13.37 17.01 13.09
C ALA A 122 -13.78 18.33 13.79
N LEU A 123 -12.93 19.36 13.73
CA LEU A 123 -13.22 20.70 14.23
C LEU A 123 -14.40 21.33 13.50
N PHE A 124 -14.42 21.28 12.16
CA PHE A 124 -15.56 21.79 11.39
C PHE A 124 -16.85 21.03 11.69
N GLN A 125 -16.80 19.70 11.78
CA GLN A 125 -17.97 18.92 12.18
C GLN A 125 -18.47 19.31 13.56
N TRP A 126 -17.58 19.60 14.51
CA TRP A 126 -17.98 20.02 15.86
C TRP A 126 -18.59 21.42 15.88
N LEU A 127 -17.94 22.39 15.22
CA LEU A 127 -18.43 23.77 15.15
C LEU A 127 -19.80 23.88 14.45
N LEU A 128 -20.04 23.04 13.44
CA LEU A 128 -21.32 22.99 12.71
C LEU A 128 -22.37 22.10 13.39
N GLY A 129 -22.06 21.53 14.56
CA GLY A 129 -22.98 20.66 15.30
C GLY A 129 -23.18 19.26 14.68
N GLY A 130 -22.35 18.86 13.72
CA GLY A 130 -22.37 17.54 13.09
C GLY A 130 -21.71 16.42 13.92
N THR A 131 -20.93 16.77 14.95
CA THR A 131 -20.39 15.80 15.92
C THR A 131 -20.27 16.40 17.32
N GLN A 132 -20.28 15.53 18.34
CA GLN A 132 -20.04 15.88 19.74
C GLN A 132 -18.98 14.96 20.32
N PHE A 133 -18.03 15.54 21.07
CA PHE A 133 -16.98 14.77 21.74
C PHE A 133 -17.41 14.42 23.16
N PHE A 134 -17.34 13.13 23.47
CA PHE A 134 -17.52 12.63 24.83
C PHE A 134 -16.25 11.89 25.24
N TRP A 135 -15.82 12.09 26.48
CA TRP A 135 -14.78 11.25 27.04
C TRP A 135 -15.34 9.85 27.22
N ALA A 136 -14.88 8.92 26.38
CA ALA A 136 -15.01 7.51 26.67
C ALA A 136 -14.07 7.22 27.85
N LEU A 137 -14.56 7.36 29.09
CA LEU A 137 -13.90 6.78 30.26
C LEU A 137 -13.61 5.33 29.89
N ALA A 138 -12.33 4.95 29.87
CA ALA A 138 -11.84 3.68 29.33
C ALA A 138 -12.80 2.56 29.71
N ASP A 139 -13.64 2.15 28.76
CA ASP A 139 -14.59 1.09 28.98
C ASP A 139 -13.75 -0.12 29.37
N LYS A 140 -14.04 -0.80 30.49
CA LYS A 140 -13.22 -1.93 30.97
C LYS A 140 -13.11 -3.07 29.93
N ASN A 141 -13.86 -2.96 28.84
CA ASN A 141 -13.92 -3.84 27.69
C ASN A 141 -12.93 -3.49 26.56
N ILE A 142 -12.16 -2.39 26.61
CA ILE A 142 -11.15 -2.09 25.60
C ILE A 142 -9.97 -3.07 25.76
N SER A 143 -9.90 -4.05 24.86
CA SER A 143 -8.78 -4.97 24.78
C SER A 143 -7.56 -4.28 24.17
N TYR A 144 -6.57 -3.93 24.98
CA TYR A 144 -5.27 -3.43 24.50
C TYR A 144 -4.62 -4.37 23.49
N ILE A 145 -4.79 -5.69 23.69
CA ILE A 145 -4.31 -6.71 22.75
C ILE A 145 -5.04 -6.58 21.41
N GLY A 146 -6.36 -6.40 21.43
CA GLY A 146 -7.16 -6.18 20.23
C GLY A 146 -6.76 -4.91 19.48
N LEU A 147 -6.48 -3.82 20.21
CA LEU A 147 -5.99 -2.56 19.62
C LEU A 147 -4.65 -2.75 18.90
N ILE A 148 -3.66 -3.36 19.58
CA ILE A 148 -2.33 -3.59 18.99
C ILE A 148 -2.44 -4.51 17.77
N ALA A 149 -3.24 -5.57 17.86
CA ALA A 149 -3.46 -6.48 16.74
C ALA A 149 -4.12 -5.78 15.54
N MET A 150 -5.13 -4.94 15.79
CA MET A 150 -5.79 -4.16 14.74
C MET A 150 -4.84 -3.15 14.09
N LEU A 151 -4.01 -2.45 14.88
CA LEU A 151 -2.98 -1.56 14.35
C LEU A 151 -1.98 -2.31 13.46
N GLY A 152 -1.58 -3.53 13.85
CA GLY A 152 -0.72 -4.39 13.04
C GLY A 152 -1.36 -4.75 11.70
N VAL A 153 -2.64 -5.14 11.71
CA VAL A 153 -3.40 -5.41 10.48
C VAL A 153 -3.47 -4.19 9.56
N LEU A 154 -3.84 -3.04 10.11
CA LEU A 154 -3.96 -1.80 9.35
C LEU A 154 -2.61 -1.35 8.77
N PHE A 155 -1.53 -1.52 9.53
CA PHE A 155 -0.18 -1.17 9.08
C PHE A 155 0.25 -2.01 7.86
N ILE A 156 0.01 -3.32 7.89
CA ILE A 156 0.35 -4.22 6.77
C ILE A 156 -0.51 -3.91 5.56
N ALA A 157 -1.81 -3.71 5.75
CA ALA A 157 -2.74 -3.35 4.66
C ALA A 157 -2.34 -2.01 4.02
N ALA A 158 -2.05 -0.99 4.83
CA ALA A 158 -1.59 0.31 4.33
C ALA A 158 -0.27 0.19 3.54
N PHE A 159 0.65 -0.67 3.99
CA PHE A 159 1.90 -0.88 3.26
C PHE A 159 1.69 -1.62 1.93
N GLU A 160 0.78 -2.60 1.90
CA GLU A 160 0.39 -3.28 0.67
C GLU A 160 -0.23 -2.29 -0.33
N GLU A 161 -1.17 -1.46 0.13
CA GLU A 161 -1.81 -0.43 -0.69
C GLU A 161 -0.78 0.57 -1.24
N GLU A 162 0.17 1.03 -0.43
CA GLU A 162 1.26 1.90 -0.90
C GLU A 162 2.05 1.25 -2.06
N ILE A 163 2.34 -0.06 -1.98
CA ILE A 163 3.03 -0.79 -3.03
C ILE A 163 2.17 -0.92 -4.30
N ILE A 164 0.88 -1.20 -4.15
CA ILE A 164 -0.05 -1.35 -5.28
C ILE A 164 -0.25 -0.02 -6.02
N PHE A 165 -0.39 1.09 -5.29
CA PHE A 165 -0.80 2.38 -5.88
C PHE A 165 0.35 3.37 -6.08
N ARG A 166 1.43 3.30 -5.29
CA ARG A 166 2.60 4.18 -5.36
C ARG A 166 3.90 3.46 -5.72
N GLY A 167 3.91 2.13 -5.66
CA GLY A 167 5.03 1.30 -6.09
C GLY A 167 5.08 1.11 -7.62
N TYR A 168 5.21 -0.15 -8.05
CA TYR A 168 5.48 -0.49 -9.44
C TYR A 168 4.49 0.14 -10.46
N PRO A 169 3.16 0.14 -10.25
CA PRO A 169 2.22 0.71 -11.21
C PRO A 169 2.39 2.22 -11.43
N LEU A 170 2.58 3.01 -10.35
CA LEU A 170 2.81 4.46 -10.47
C LEU A 170 4.08 4.74 -11.26
N GLN A 171 5.17 4.06 -10.92
CA GLN A 171 6.44 4.24 -11.61
C GLN A 171 6.34 3.88 -13.09
N THR A 172 5.61 2.82 -13.41
CA THR A 172 5.39 2.38 -14.80
C THR A 172 4.57 3.40 -15.59
N LEU A 173 3.51 3.97 -14.98
CA LEU A 173 2.72 5.04 -15.59
C LEU A 173 3.54 6.32 -15.81
N ALA A 174 4.36 6.69 -14.83
CA ALA A 174 5.17 7.92 -14.86
C ALA A 174 6.32 7.88 -15.88
N VAL A 175 6.61 6.73 -16.50
CA VAL A 175 7.56 6.67 -17.64
C VAL A 175 6.95 7.30 -18.90
N ASN A 176 5.65 7.10 -19.13
CA ASN A 176 4.97 7.56 -20.35
C ASN A 176 4.01 8.73 -20.13
N LEU A 177 3.64 9.01 -18.89
CA LEU A 177 2.81 10.12 -18.49
C LEU A 177 3.61 11.07 -17.58
N SER A 178 3.14 12.30 -17.41
CA SER A 178 3.72 13.17 -16.38
C SER A 178 3.51 12.55 -14.99
N PRO A 179 4.45 12.76 -14.03
CA PRO A 179 4.30 12.25 -12.67
C PRO A 179 2.97 12.66 -12.03
N THR A 180 2.54 13.91 -12.24
CA THR A 180 1.25 14.42 -11.77
C THR A 180 0.07 13.62 -12.32
N LEU A 181 0.05 13.33 -13.63
CA LEU A 181 -1.05 12.58 -14.23
C LEU A 181 -1.06 11.13 -13.76
N ALA A 182 0.11 10.50 -13.63
CA ALA A 182 0.23 9.16 -13.06
C ALA A 182 -0.28 9.11 -11.61
N THR A 183 0.02 10.13 -10.80
CA THR A 183 -0.50 10.26 -9.43
C THR A 183 -2.02 10.45 -9.41
N ILE A 184 -2.58 11.28 -10.29
CA ILE A 184 -4.05 11.48 -10.39
C ILE A 184 -4.74 10.17 -10.74
N ILE A 185 -4.25 9.45 -11.75
CA ILE A 185 -4.82 8.17 -12.20
C ILE A 185 -4.80 7.15 -11.06
N THR A 186 -3.63 6.94 -10.45
CA THR A 186 -3.48 5.95 -9.36
C THR A 186 -4.29 6.33 -8.11
N SER A 187 -4.44 7.62 -7.82
CA SER A 187 -5.30 8.09 -6.71
C SER A 187 -6.79 7.88 -7.01
N GLY A 188 -7.22 8.10 -8.26
CA GLY A 188 -8.58 7.80 -8.69
C GLY A 188 -8.89 6.31 -8.59
N LEU A 189 -7.98 5.45 -9.06
CA LEU A 189 -8.12 3.99 -8.93
C LEU A 189 -8.16 3.54 -7.46
N PHE A 190 -7.34 4.14 -6.59
CA PHE A 190 -7.41 3.91 -5.14
C PHE A 190 -8.81 4.25 -4.60
N GLY A 191 -9.36 5.40 -4.95
CA GLY A 191 -10.72 5.77 -4.55
C GLY A 191 -11.79 4.81 -5.07
N LEU A 192 -11.68 4.38 -6.33
CA LEU A 192 -12.63 3.44 -6.95
C LEU A 192 -12.66 2.07 -6.27
N VAL A 193 -11.50 1.53 -5.86
CA VAL A 193 -11.44 0.26 -5.12
C VAL A 193 -12.16 0.34 -3.77
N HIS A 194 -12.25 1.54 -3.19
CA HIS A 194 -12.90 1.78 -1.91
C HIS A 194 -14.36 2.24 -2.02
N ILE A 195 -14.95 2.27 -3.22
CA ILE A 195 -16.34 2.74 -3.41
C ILE A 195 -17.38 1.89 -2.65
N ASN A 196 -17.06 0.63 -2.40
CA ASN A 196 -17.93 -0.30 -1.66
C ASN A 196 -17.67 -0.30 -0.15
N ASN A 197 -16.79 0.58 0.35
CA ASN A 197 -16.58 0.69 1.79
C ASN A 197 -17.85 1.21 2.47
N PRO A 198 -18.19 0.67 3.66
CA PRO A 198 -19.27 1.23 4.47
C PRO A 198 -19.05 2.74 4.68
N ASN A 199 -20.10 3.54 4.48
CA ASN A 199 -20.08 5.00 4.58
C ASN A 199 -19.24 5.74 3.52
N ALA A 200 -18.84 5.08 2.43
CA ALA A 200 -18.32 5.79 1.26
C ALA A 200 -19.38 6.78 0.73
N THR A 201 -18.98 8.04 0.50
CA THR A 201 -19.85 9.10 -0.02
C THR A 201 -19.41 9.44 -1.45
N PHE A 202 -20.37 9.73 -2.33
CA PHE A 202 -20.15 10.08 -3.75
C PHE A 202 -20.53 11.54 -4.03
#